data_AF-A8RCT9-F1
#
_entry.id   AF-A8RCT9-F1
#
_cell.length_a   1.000
_cell.length_b   1.000
_cell.length_c   1.000
_cell.angle_alpha   90.00
_cell.angle_beta   90.00
_cell.angle_gamma   90.00
#
_symmetry.space_group_name_H-M   'P 1'
#
loop_
_entity.id
_entity.type
_entity.pdbx_description
1 polymer ?
#
loop_
_entity_poly.entity_id
_entity_poly.type
_entity_poly.pdbx_seq_one_letter_code
_entity_poly.pdbx_strand_id
1 'polypeptide(L)'
;MCQIYGTKRKDGENMDRYTPEQARKLRNISQVKMAALIGMSENTYINKEKGETKFYIDEACKFCEVVEMPLERIIFFKHDVP
;
A
#
# COMPACT_ATOMS: atom_id res chain seq x y z
N MET A 1 11.19 -12.23 5.60
CA MET A 1 11.63 -11.10 6.43
C MET A 1 10.85 -9.87 5.98
N CYS A 2 9.97 -9.32 6.81
CA CYS A 2 9.23 -8.10 6.48
C CYS A 2 10.17 -6.90 6.69
N GLN A 3 10.64 -6.27 5.62
CA GLN A 3 11.45 -5.05 5.72
C GLN A 3 10.51 -3.87 5.92
N ILE A 4 10.58 -3.29 7.11
CA ILE A 4 9.86 -2.08 7.50
C ILE A 4 10.74 -0.89 7.11
N TYR A 5 10.22 0.03 6.29
CA TYR A 5 10.98 1.17 5.78
C TYR A 5 10.69 2.42 6.62
N GLY A 6 11.54 2.69 7.62
CA GLY A 6 11.37 3.82 8.53
C GLY A 6 11.80 5.15 7.91
N THR A 7 10.95 6.18 7.99
CA THR A 7 11.36 7.58 7.71
C THR A 7 11.12 8.46 8.94
N LYS A 8 12.11 9.26 9.32
CA LYS A 8 12.09 10.06 10.56
C LYS A 8 11.41 11.42 10.32
N ARG A 9 10.36 11.75 11.09
CA ARG A 9 9.88 13.13 11.29
C ARG A 9 10.44 13.71 12.60
N LYS A 10 10.38 15.03 12.75
CA LYS A 10 10.92 15.79 13.91
C LYS A 10 10.23 15.49 15.25
N ASP A 11 9.17 14.69 15.27
CA ASP A 11 8.29 14.52 16.44
C ASP A 11 8.42 13.14 17.12
N GLY A 12 9.50 12.39 16.86
CA GLY A 12 9.86 11.22 17.68
C GLY A 12 9.10 9.92 17.45
N GLU A 13 8.11 9.88 16.54
CA GLU A 13 7.50 8.62 16.11
C GLU A 13 8.27 7.99 14.93
N ASN A 14 8.70 6.72 15.07
CA ASN A 14 9.13 5.92 13.93
C ASN A 14 7.93 5.69 13.01
N MET A 15 7.86 6.38 11.88
CA MET A 15 6.87 6.07 10.85
C MET A 15 7.40 4.95 9.96
N ASP A 16 6.99 3.75 10.32
CA ASP A 16 7.08 2.56 9.48
C ASP A 16 6.23 2.78 8.22
N ARG A 17 6.88 2.77 7.05
CA ARG A 17 6.21 2.78 5.75
C ARG A 17 6.15 1.37 5.17
N TYR A 18 5.05 1.08 4.50
CA TYR A 18 4.72 -0.23 3.95
C TYR A 18 4.46 -0.16 2.46
N THR A 19 4.83 -1.19 1.71
CA THR A 19 4.32 -1.37 0.35
C THR A 19 2.83 -1.76 0.39
N PRO A 20 2.07 -1.57 -0.70
CA PRO A 20 0.68 -2.02 -0.79
C PRO A 20 0.53 -3.51 -0.44
N GLU A 21 1.48 -4.35 -0.88
CA GLU A 21 1.50 -5.77 -0.55
C GLU A 21 1.64 -6.02 0.96
N GLN A 22 2.56 -5.30 1.62
CA GLN A 22 2.78 -5.42 3.06
C GLN A 22 1.56 -4.97 3.84
N ALA A 23 1.01 -3.79 3.51
CA ALA A 23 -0.17 -3.24 4.19
C ALA A 23 -1.39 -4.15 4.03
N ARG A 24 -1.61 -4.71 2.84
CA ARG A 24 -2.67 -5.70 2.60
C ARG A 24 -2.46 -6.96 3.45
N LYS A 25 -1.24 -7.50 3.48
CA LYS A 25 -0.91 -8.71 4.25
C LYS A 25 -1.10 -8.51 5.74
N LEU A 26 -0.78 -7.32 6.28
CA LEU A 26 -1.02 -6.98 7.69
C LEU A 26 -2.52 -7.07 8.08
N ARG A 27 -3.41 -6.85 7.11
CA ARG A 27 -4.87 -6.97 7.30
C ARG A 27 -5.42 -8.35 6.91
N ASN A 28 -4.57 -9.31 6.56
CA ASN A 28 -4.97 -10.64 6.10
C ASN A 28 -5.95 -10.63 4.90
N ILE A 29 -5.82 -9.64 4.01
CA ILE A 29 -6.66 -9.52 2.81
C ILE A 29 -5.94 -10.19 1.63
N SER A 30 -6.64 -10.98 0.81
CA SER A 30 -6.08 -11.54 -0.43
C SER A 30 -6.08 -10.52 -1.58
N GLN A 31 -5.30 -10.76 -2.64
CA GLN A 31 -5.28 -9.88 -3.82
C GLN A 31 -6.65 -9.80 -4.49
N VAL A 32 -7.31 -10.94 -4.70
CA VAL A 32 -8.70 -11.04 -5.19
C VAL A 32 -9.66 -10.17 -4.35
N LYS A 33 -9.61 -10.32 -3.02
CA LYS A 33 -10.52 -9.62 -2.12
C LYS A 33 -10.26 -8.11 -2.12
N MET A 34 -9.00 -7.70 -2.11
CA MET A 34 -8.65 -6.28 -2.16
C MET A 34 -9.13 -5.65 -3.48
N ALA A 35 -8.88 -6.31 -4.61
CA ALA A 35 -9.32 -5.84 -5.92
C ALA A 35 -10.85 -5.62 -5.96
N ALA A 36 -11.62 -6.56 -5.41
CA ALA A 36 -13.07 -6.44 -5.29
C ALA A 36 -13.50 -5.26 -4.40
N LEU A 37 -12.82 -5.05 -3.25
CA LEU A 37 -13.14 -3.97 -2.32
C LEU A 37 -12.91 -2.58 -2.91
N ILE A 38 -11.86 -2.40 -3.72
CA ILE A 38 -11.53 -1.11 -4.33
C ILE A 38 -12.14 -0.94 -5.73
N GLY A 39 -12.84 -1.97 -6.24
CA GLY A 39 -13.61 -1.91 -7.49
C GLY A 39 -12.78 -2.09 -8.77
N MET A 40 -11.78 -2.97 -8.77
CA MET A 40 -10.96 -3.27 -9.95
C MET A 40 -10.76 -4.77 -10.18
N SER A 41 -10.19 -5.14 -11.34
CA SER A 41 -9.84 -6.53 -11.63
C SER A 41 -8.64 -7.00 -10.80
N GLU A 42 -8.60 -8.29 -10.47
CA GLU A 42 -7.47 -8.89 -9.75
C GLU A 42 -6.13 -8.65 -10.47
N ASN A 43 -6.08 -8.89 -11.79
CA ASN A 43 -4.87 -8.67 -12.57
C ASN A 43 -4.39 -7.21 -12.51
N THR A 44 -5.32 -6.26 -12.59
CA THR A 44 -5.01 -4.83 -12.44
C THR A 44 -4.39 -4.55 -11.07
N TYR A 45 -4.98 -5.10 -10.01
CA TYR A 45 -4.47 -4.94 -8.66
C TYR A 45 -3.08 -5.57 -8.47
N ILE A 46 -2.85 -6.78 -8.99
CA ILE A 46 -1.55 -7.46 -8.94
C ILE A 46 -0.46 -6.63 -9.61
N ASN A 47 -0.74 -6.09 -10.80
CA ASN A 47 0.21 -5.25 -11.53
C ASN A 47 0.53 -3.95 -10.76
N LYS A 48 -0.45 -3.40 -10.05
CA LYS A 48 -0.25 -2.23 -9.18
C LYS A 48 0.59 -2.56 -7.94
N GLU A 49 0.34 -3.67 -7.25
CA GLU A 49 1.17 -4.10 -6.11
C GLU A 49 2.63 -4.33 -6.51
N LYS A 50 2.88 -4.88 -7.70
CA LYS A 50 4.24 -5.09 -8.24
C LYS A 50 4.92 -3.80 -8.74
N GLY A 51 4.17 -2.69 -8.81
CA GLY A 51 4.64 -1.41 -9.35
C GLY A 51 4.81 -1.41 -10.87
N GLU A 52 4.18 -2.34 -11.60
CA GLU A 52 4.13 -2.34 -13.07
C GLU A 52 3.18 -1.24 -13.58
N THR A 53 2.14 -0.94 -12.80
CA THR A 53 1.23 0.18 -13.06
C THR A 53 1.05 1.01 -11.80
N LYS A 54 0.80 2.31 -11.96
CA LYS A 54 0.59 3.24 -10.83
C LYS A 54 -0.81 3.12 -10.24
N PHE A 55 -0.95 3.34 -8.94
CA PHE A 55 -2.24 3.66 -8.33
C PHE A 55 -2.64 5.09 -8.70
N TYR A 56 -3.88 5.28 -9.11
CA TYR A 56 -4.51 6.60 -9.20
C TYR A 56 -4.91 7.06 -7.78
N ILE A 57 -5.10 8.36 -7.60
CA ILE A 57 -5.36 8.95 -6.28
C ILE A 57 -6.63 8.38 -5.64
N ASP A 58 -7.70 8.23 -6.42
CA ASP A 58 -8.96 7.65 -5.97
C ASP A 58 -8.80 6.17 -5.54
N GLU A 59 -8.04 5.37 -6.28
CA GLU A 59 -7.72 3.98 -5.93
C GLU A 59 -6.85 3.90 -4.67
N ALA A 60 -5.88 4.81 -4.54
CA ALA A 60 -5.00 4.90 -3.38
C ALA A 60 -5.77 5.27 -2.11
N CYS A 61 -6.70 6.23 -2.21
CA CYS A 61 -7.60 6.59 -1.12
C CYS A 61 -8.46 5.39 -0.69
N LYS A 62 -9.12 4.70 -1.63
CA LYS A 62 -9.90 3.49 -1.32
C LYS A 62 -9.06 2.39 -0.69
N PHE A 63 -7.84 2.18 -1.20
CA PHE A 63 -6.92 1.22 -0.61
C PHE A 63 -6.60 1.57 0.84
N CYS A 64 -6.24 2.84 1.11
CA CYS A 64 -5.96 3.35 2.45
C CYS A 64 -7.13 3.22 3.42
N GLU A 65 -8.37 3.44 2.96
CA GLU A 65 -9.58 3.21 3.73
C GLU A 65 -9.72 1.73 4.11
N VAL A 66 -9.51 0.81 3.17
CA VAL A 66 -9.61 -0.63 3.43
C VAL A 66 -8.51 -1.15 4.37
N VAL A 67 -7.28 -0.65 4.22
CA VAL A 67 -6.18 -1.06 5.11
C VAL A 67 -6.12 -0.27 6.41
N GLU A 68 -6.99 0.72 6.59
CA GLU A 68 -7.02 1.66 7.70
C GLU A 68 -5.62 2.24 7.99
N MET A 69 -4.94 2.71 6.93
CA MET A 69 -3.63 3.35 7.04
C MET A 69 -3.60 4.66 6.26
N PRO A 70 -3.00 5.72 6.82
CA PRO A 70 -2.83 6.99 6.12
C PRO A 70 -1.92 6.82 4.89
N LEU A 71 -2.18 7.63 3.85
CA LEU A 71 -1.48 7.57 2.56
C LEU A 71 0.04 7.66 2.71
N GLU A 72 0.51 8.48 3.66
CA GLU A 72 1.94 8.73 3.94
C GLU A 72 2.67 7.50 4.49
N ARG A 73 1.93 6.51 5.01
CA ARG A 73 2.48 5.22 5.45
C ARG A 73 2.54 4.18 4.34
N ILE A 74 2.02 4.46 3.15
CA ILE A 74 2.00 3.53 2.03
C ILE A 74 2.92 4.01 0.90
N ILE A 75 3.84 3.14 0.47
CA ILE A 75 4.80 3.40 -0.61
C ILE A 75 4.17 2.97 -1.93
N PHE A 76 3.46 3.89 -2.61
CA PHE A 76 2.80 3.60 -3.89
C PHE A 76 3.75 3.62 -5.09
N PHE A 77 4.91 4.25 -4.97
CA PHE A 77 5.87 4.40 -6.06
C PHE A 77 7.13 3.59 -5.79
N LYS A 78 7.59 2.84 -6.81
CA LYS A 78 8.80 2.01 -6.71
C LYS A 78 10.07 2.81 -6.43
N HIS A 79 10.09 4.08 -6.85
CA HIS A 79 11.18 5.02 -6.60
C HIS A 79 11.25 5.47 -5.12
N ASP A 80 10.18 5.28 -4.35
CA ASP A 80 10.09 5.70 -2.95
C ASP A 80 10.46 4.58 -1.97
N VAL A 81 10.94 3.44 -2.48
CA VAL A 81 11.56 2.38 -1.68
C VAL A 81 12.99 2.82 -1.34
N PRO A 82 13.34 3.04 -0.06
CA PRO A 82 14.68 3.41 0.37
C PRO A 82 15.77 2.40 0.01
#